data_AF-A0A924WZW3-F1
#
_entry.id   AF-A0A924WZW3-F1
#
_cell.length_a   1.000
_cell.length_b   1.000
_cell.length_c   1.000
_cell.angle_alpha   90.00
_cell.angle_beta   90.00
_cell.angle_gamma   90.00
#
_symmetry.space_group_name_H-M   'P 1'
#
loop_
_entity.id
_entity.type
_entity.pdbx_description
1 polymer ?
#
loop_
_entity_poly.entity_id
_entity_poly.type
_entity_poly.pdbx_seq_one_letter_code
_entity_poly.pdbx_strand_id
1 'polypeptide(L)'
;MLAAVRGDFHADWLPAGVNALRLRDSGWIHHVSTVLPALADGARADVIFSPNGFPPRDRRAVIYFQDLYHFKLLSSTELSLRARVDNIVRAFWRSLAAPACMLAVPVSSDIEREVVRRVEIPVRLIPNGVDVGAERWSGNGDTVLVLGGGGERKGEVTAIHAWAAMRRKHGPTSVRLEIAGVSPPERRISLESLADASGVGRSVTVTGPIPRENYLERITGALVAVSCSTLEA
;
A
#
# COMPACT_ATOMS: atom_id res chain seq x y z
N MET A 1 3.13 10.79 22.91
CA MET A 1 3.12 10.89 21.43
C MET A 1 1.70 11.24 20.99
N LEU A 2 1.50 11.90 19.84
CA LEU A 2 0.16 12.21 19.31
C LEU A 2 -0.03 11.50 17.97
N ALA A 3 -1.20 10.91 17.75
CA ALA A 3 -1.60 10.35 16.46
C ALA A 3 -2.94 10.94 16.03
N ALA A 4 -3.01 11.50 14.82
CA ALA A 4 -4.28 11.91 14.27
C ALA A 4 -5.04 10.71 13.73
N VAL A 5 -6.31 10.61 14.13
CA VAL A 5 -7.16 9.46 13.82
C VAL A 5 -8.55 9.94 13.42
N ARG A 6 -9.17 9.29 12.45
CA ARG A 6 -10.56 9.58 12.05
C ARG A 6 -11.48 9.53 13.28
N GLY A 7 -12.61 10.25 13.22
CA GLY A 7 -13.58 10.27 14.32
C GLY A 7 -14.04 8.87 14.74
N ASP A 8 -14.20 7.96 13.78
CA ASP A 8 -14.59 6.55 13.92
C ASP A 8 -13.44 5.59 14.25
N PHE A 9 -12.20 6.08 14.41
CA PHE A 9 -11.06 5.22 14.75
C PHE A 9 -11.10 4.79 16.22
N HIS A 10 -10.89 3.50 16.46
CA HIS A 10 -10.81 2.93 17.81
C HIS A 10 -9.49 3.31 18.48
N ALA A 11 -9.56 4.05 19.61
CA ALA A 11 -8.37 4.54 20.30
C ALA A 11 -7.48 3.42 20.84
N ASP A 12 -8.07 2.25 21.15
CA ASP A 12 -7.35 1.08 21.66
C ASP A 12 -6.39 0.46 20.62
N TRP A 13 -6.49 0.87 19.36
CA TRP A 13 -5.55 0.47 18.31
C TRP A 13 -4.29 1.32 18.30
N LEU A 14 -4.23 2.40 19.09
CA LEU A 14 -3.03 3.20 19.24
C LEU A 14 -2.03 2.52 20.17
N PRO A 15 -0.72 2.58 19.88
CA PRO A 15 0.31 2.13 20.81
C PRO A 15 0.21 2.85 22.15
N ALA A 16 0.61 2.16 23.23
CA ALA A 16 0.65 2.76 24.56
C ALA A 16 1.45 4.08 24.58
N GLY A 17 0.90 5.12 25.22
CA GLY A 17 1.50 6.46 25.28
C GLY A 17 1.26 7.34 24.05
N VAL A 18 0.44 6.88 23.09
CA VAL A 18 -0.02 7.66 21.93
C VAL A 18 -1.44 8.20 22.19
N ASN A 19 -1.57 9.52 22.26
CA ASN A 19 -2.86 10.20 22.43
C ASN A 19 -3.51 10.45 21.07
N ALA A 20 -4.79 10.10 20.94
CA ALA A 20 -5.59 10.34 19.74
C ALA A 20 -5.95 11.82 19.59
N LEU A 21 -5.66 12.39 18.43
CA LEU A 21 -6.24 13.66 17.98
C LEU A 21 -7.37 13.34 16.98
N ARG A 22 -8.62 13.46 17.44
CA ARG A 22 -9.80 13.08 16.65
C ARG A 22 -10.22 14.18 15.67
N LEU A 23 -10.59 13.78 14.46
CA LEU A 23 -10.99 14.69 13.38
C LEU A 23 -12.47 15.05 13.45
N ARG A 24 -12.78 16.29 13.05
CA ARG A 24 -14.14 16.74 12.71
C ARG A 24 -14.22 16.90 11.19
N ASP A 25 -15.09 16.14 10.52
CA ASP A 25 -15.60 16.15 9.12
C ASP A 25 -14.82 16.77 7.93
N SER A 26 -13.59 17.25 8.09
CA SER A 26 -12.72 17.62 6.97
C SER A 26 -12.18 16.34 6.33
N GLY A 27 -12.47 16.11 5.05
CA GLY A 27 -12.02 14.93 4.33
C GLY A 27 -10.52 14.64 4.50
N TRP A 28 -10.16 13.35 4.49
CA TRP A 28 -8.81 12.84 4.81
C TRP A 28 -7.66 13.61 4.12
N ILE A 29 -7.82 13.94 2.83
CA ILE A 29 -6.81 14.66 2.05
C ILE A 29 -6.51 16.04 2.66
N HIS A 30 -7.54 16.84 2.95
CA HIS A 30 -7.36 18.16 3.57
C HIS A 30 -6.66 18.05 4.92
N HIS A 31 -6.95 16.97 5.66
CA HIS A 31 -6.34 16.75 6.95
C HIS A 31 -4.83 16.45 6.86
N VAL A 32 -4.44 15.51 6.00
CA VAL A 32 -3.02 15.15 5.80
C VAL A 32 -2.22 16.22 5.04
N SER A 33 -2.89 17.10 4.29
CA SER A 33 -2.23 18.17 3.54
C SER A 33 -2.12 19.50 4.29
N THR A 34 -3.01 19.75 5.25
CA THR A 34 -3.18 21.10 5.82
C THR A 34 -3.22 21.11 7.33
N VAL A 35 -4.11 20.31 7.94
CA VAL A 35 -4.35 20.37 9.38
C VAL A 35 -3.20 19.76 10.17
N LEU A 36 -2.71 18.58 9.78
CA LEU A 36 -1.59 17.92 10.46
C LEU A 36 -0.29 18.71 10.40
N PRO A 37 0.15 19.22 9.22
CA PRO A 37 1.32 20.08 9.13
C PRO A 37 1.24 21.28 10.08
N ALA A 38 0.09 21.98 10.11
CA ALA A 38 -0.08 23.18 10.92
C ALA A 38 -0.02 22.90 12.42
N LEU A 39 -0.56 21.77 12.89
CA LEU A 39 -0.46 21.38 14.30
C LEU A 39 0.95 20.92 14.67
N ALA A 40 1.63 20.24 13.75
CA ALA A 40 3.01 19.82 13.94
C ALA A 40 3.99 21.01 14.02
N ASP A 41 3.75 22.11 13.29
CA ASP A 41 4.52 23.36 13.38
C ASP A 41 4.55 23.94 14.81
N GLY A 42 3.50 23.71 15.60
CA GLY A 42 3.39 24.19 16.99
C GLY A 42 3.91 23.20 18.04
N ALA A 43 4.33 21.99 17.64
CA ALA A 43 4.69 20.93 18.57
C ALA A 43 6.12 21.07 19.12
N ARG A 44 6.27 20.87 20.43
CA ARG A 44 7.58 20.71 21.06
C ARG A 44 7.99 19.23 20.99
N ALA A 45 8.73 18.85 19.97
CA ALA A 45 9.28 17.51 19.79
C ALA A 45 10.70 17.55 19.22
N ASP A 46 11.56 16.61 19.59
CA ASP A 46 12.92 16.53 19.02
C ASP A 46 12.91 16.12 17.54
N VAL A 47 11.91 15.31 17.16
CA VAL A 47 11.67 14.83 15.80
C VAL A 47 10.17 14.86 15.52
N ILE A 48 9.78 15.28 14.32
CA ILE A 48 8.40 15.17 13.83
C ILE A 48 8.36 14.13 12.73
N PHE A 49 7.61 13.04 12.92
CA PHE A 49 7.46 11.99 11.92
C PHE A 49 6.13 12.14 11.18
N SER A 50 6.18 12.30 9.86
CA SER A 50 5.02 12.57 9.01
C SER A 50 4.82 11.44 7.98
N PRO A 51 4.06 10.38 8.32
CA PRO A 51 3.72 9.33 7.38
C PRO A 51 2.60 9.79 6.42
N ASN A 52 2.84 9.68 5.11
CA ASN A 52 1.83 9.94 4.06
C ASN A 52 1.14 11.32 4.08
N GLY A 53 1.81 12.35 4.60
CA GLY A 53 1.32 13.72 4.65
C GLY A 53 2.27 14.72 4.03
N PHE A 54 1.81 15.96 3.90
CA PHE A 54 2.73 17.08 3.69
C PHE A 54 3.56 17.28 4.97
N PRO A 55 4.83 17.66 4.88
CA PRO A 55 5.58 17.97 6.09
C PRO A 55 5.06 19.27 6.73
N PRO A 56 5.23 19.43 8.05
CA PRO A 56 5.23 20.75 8.67
C PRO A 56 6.37 21.61 8.10
N ARG A 57 6.32 22.92 8.31
CA ARG A 57 7.41 23.86 7.99
C ARG A 57 8.64 23.68 8.88
N ASP A 58 8.53 22.87 9.92
CA ASP A 58 9.60 22.55 10.85
C ASP A 58 10.72 21.70 10.23
N ARG A 59 11.96 22.19 10.36
CA ARG A 59 13.17 21.52 9.85
C ARG A 59 13.53 20.21 10.54
N ARG A 60 12.87 19.85 11.64
CA ARG A 60 13.03 18.56 12.33
C ARG A 60 12.17 17.45 11.73
N ALA A 61 11.38 17.76 10.71
CA ALA A 61 10.45 16.80 10.13
C ALA A 61 11.17 15.71 9.31
N VAL A 62 10.83 14.46 9.62
CA VAL A 62 11.12 13.28 8.82
C VAL A 62 9.84 12.85 8.14
N ILE A 63 9.85 12.81 6.81
CA ILE A 63 8.71 12.34 6.03
C ILE A 63 8.89 10.85 5.78
N TYR A 64 7.86 10.05 6.06
CA TYR A 64 7.82 8.64 5.67
C TYR A 64 6.87 8.45 4.50
N PHE A 65 7.41 8.03 3.37
CA PHE A 65 6.79 8.20 2.08
C PHE A 65 6.27 6.86 1.54
N GLN A 66 5.03 6.47 1.86
CA GLN A 66 4.49 5.14 1.52
C GLN A 66 3.72 5.09 0.19
N ASP A 67 2.86 6.08 -0.12
CA ASP A 67 1.79 5.87 -1.13
C ASP A 67 1.81 6.79 -2.36
N LEU A 68 2.61 7.86 -2.38
CA LEU A 68 2.48 8.92 -3.40
C LEU A 68 3.23 8.65 -4.72
N TYR A 69 3.76 7.44 -4.95
CA TYR A 69 4.54 7.11 -6.15
C TYR A 69 3.75 6.57 -7.35
N HIS A 70 2.43 6.46 -7.29
CA HIS A 70 1.69 5.80 -8.38
C HIS A 70 1.15 6.70 -9.48
N PHE A 71 1.52 7.99 -9.49
CA PHE A 71 1.33 8.79 -10.70
C PHE A 71 2.49 8.53 -11.67
N LYS A 72 2.56 7.31 -12.23
CA LYS A 72 2.91 7.26 -13.64
C LYS A 72 1.71 7.89 -14.33
N LEU A 73 1.90 9.07 -14.91
CA LEU A 73 0.92 9.51 -15.87
C LEU A 73 0.86 8.44 -16.94
N LEU A 74 -0.31 7.79 -17.05
CA LEU A 74 -0.70 7.08 -18.25
C LEU A 74 -0.29 7.98 -19.39
N SER A 75 0.69 7.51 -20.15
CA SER A 75 1.47 8.31 -21.06
C SER A 75 0.53 9.11 -21.96
N SER A 76 0.33 10.40 -21.66
CA SER A 76 -0.36 11.26 -22.61
C SER A 76 0.49 11.25 -23.87
N THR A 77 -0.09 10.96 -25.01
CA THR A 77 0.62 10.90 -26.30
C THR A 77 1.21 12.25 -26.69
N GLU A 78 0.74 13.36 -26.10
CA GLU A 78 1.33 14.69 -26.28
C GLU A 78 2.50 14.98 -25.34
N LEU A 79 3.66 15.28 -25.94
CA LEU A 79 4.91 15.69 -25.28
C LEU A 79 4.76 16.96 -24.43
N SER A 80 3.92 17.92 -24.86
CA SER A 80 3.66 19.18 -24.16
C SER A 80 2.95 18.95 -22.82
N LEU A 81 1.98 18.03 -22.80
CA LEU A 81 1.27 17.64 -21.58
C LEU A 81 2.19 16.89 -20.61
N ARG A 82 3.08 16.02 -21.11
CA ARG A 82 4.09 15.35 -20.26
C ARG A 82 5.01 16.36 -19.58
N ALA A 83 5.60 17.28 -20.32
CA ALA A 83 6.51 18.28 -19.76
C ALA A 83 5.82 19.18 -18.71
N ARG A 84 4.56 19.57 -18.96
CA ARG A 84 3.77 20.36 -18.01
C ARG A 84 3.51 19.57 -16.73
N VAL A 85 3.14 18.30 -16.83
CA VAL A 85 2.87 17.49 -15.65
C VAL A 85 4.15 17.15 -14.90
N ASP A 86 5.25 16.84 -15.57
CA ASP A 86 6.56 16.64 -14.93
C ASP A 86 6.99 17.87 -14.13
N ASN A 87 6.70 19.08 -14.63
CA ASN A 87 6.99 20.31 -13.90
C ASN A 87 6.08 20.49 -12.68
N ILE A 88 4.78 20.15 -12.78
CA ILE A 88 3.86 20.17 -11.64
C ILE A 88 4.27 19.15 -10.59
N VAL A 89 4.62 17.94 -11.00
CA VAL A 89 5.08 16.85 -10.12
C VAL A 89 6.39 17.26 -9.45
N ARG A 90 7.36 17.83 -10.18
CA ARG A 90 8.59 18.35 -9.57
C ARG A 90 8.36 19.49 -8.59
N ALA A 91 7.48 20.44 -8.92
CA ALA A 91 7.11 21.53 -8.01
C ALA A 91 6.44 21.00 -6.74
N PHE A 92 5.56 19.99 -6.89
CA PHE A 92 4.93 19.28 -5.79
C PHE A 92 5.97 18.58 -4.91
N TRP A 93 6.93 17.85 -5.50
CA TRP A 93 8.02 17.19 -4.79
C TRP A 93 8.90 18.17 -4.01
N ARG A 94 9.26 19.30 -4.63
CA ARG A 94 10.01 20.35 -3.96
C ARG A 94 9.22 20.94 -2.79
N SER A 95 7.95 21.26 -2.99
CA SER A 95 7.08 21.78 -1.93
C SER A 95 6.92 20.79 -0.78
N LEU A 96 6.78 19.51 -1.11
CA LEU A 96 6.61 18.42 -0.15
C LEU A 96 7.91 18.06 0.57
N ALA A 97 9.08 18.34 0.01
CA ALA A 97 10.37 18.05 0.65
C ALA A 97 11.02 19.27 1.33
N ALA A 98 10.65 20.49 0.94
CA ALA A 98 11.39 21.72 1.26
C ALA A 98 11.65 21.99 2.76
N PRO A 99 10.75 21.65 3.70
CA PRO A 99 11.05 21.83 5.11
C PRO A 99 11.58 20.57 5.80
N ALA A 100 11.54 19.37 5.21
CA ALA A 100 11.95 18.16 5.91
C ALA A 100 13.47 17.99 5.97
N CYS A 101 14.00 17.43 7.06
CA CYS A 101 15.43 17.09 7.15
C CYS A 101 15.76 15.77 6.48
N MET A 102 14.77 14.89 6.27
CA MET A 102 14.96 13.59 5.66
C MET A 102 13.66 13.05 5.07
N LEU A 103 13.78 12.30 3.98
CA LEU A 103 12.73 11.49 3.37
C LEU A 103 13.07 10.00 3.52
N ALA A 104 12.18 9.25 4.14
CA ALA A 104 12.28 7.80 4.26
C ALA A 104 11.36 7.12 3.24
N VAL A 105 11.89 6.12 2.53
CA VAL A 105 11.19 5.37 1.46
C VAL A 105 11.11 3.89 1.86
N PRO A 106 9.95 3.21 1.79
CA PRO A 106 9.78 1.86 2.31
C PRO A 106 9.90 0.72 1.28
N VAL A 107 10.02 1.04 -0.01
CA VAL A 107 9.71 0.08 -1.08
C VAL A 107 10.95 -0.65 -1.61
N SER A 108 11.81 0.04 -2.36
CA SER A 108 12.96 -0.56 -3.02
C SER A 108 14.06 0.46 -3.29
N SER A 109 15.27 -0.03 -3.56
CA SER A 109 16.41 0.80 -4.01
C SER A 109 16.13 1.53 -5.32
N ASP A 110 15.27 0.99 -6.17
CA ASP A 110 14.94 1.59 -7.48
C ASP A 110 14.07 2.83 -7.29
N ILE A 111 13.08 2.73 -6.40
CA ILE A 111 12.28 3.88 -6.00
C ILE A 111 13.16 4.90 -5.28
N GLU A 112 14.01 4.49 -4.34
CA GLU A 112 14.97 5.39 -3.66
C GLU A 112 15.80 6.18 -4.68
N ARG A 113 16.40 5.52 -5.68
CA ARG A 113 17.17 6.19 -6.74
C ARG A 113 16.35 7.21 -7.52
N GLU A 114 15.09 6.90 -7.80
CA GLU A 114 14.19 7.82 -8.51
C GLU A 114 13.78 9.00 -7.64
N VAL A 115 13.59 8.79 -6.33
CA VAL A 115 13.29 9.84 -5.35
C VAL A 115 14.46 10.82 -5.22
N VAL A 116 15.68 10.29 -5.05
CA VAL A 116 16.91 11.08 -4.89
C VAL A 116 17.10 12.07 -6.04
N ARG A 117 16.65 11.73 -7.26
CA ARG A 117 16.73 12.62 -8.43
C ARG A 117 15.71 13.77 -8.41
N ARG A 118 14.69 13.72 -7.54
CA ARG A 118 13.53 14.63 -7.53
C ARG A 118 13.53 15.60 -6.36
N VAL A 119 14.31 15.34 -5.31
CA VAL A 119 14.36 16.13 -4.07
C VAL A 119 15.80 16.49 -3.70
N GLU A 120 15.97 17.59 -2.94
CA GLU A 120 17.28 18.08 -2.50
C GLU A 120 17.63 17.65 -1.06
N ILE A 121 16.73 16.93 -0.39
CA ILE A 121 16.90 16.47 0.98
C ILE A 121 17.46 15.03 1.03
N PRO A 122 18.14 14.64 2.11
CA PRO A 122 18.59 13.27 2.31
C PRO A 122 17.44 12.26 2.17
N VAL A 123 17.64 11.23 1.35
CA VAL A 123 16.71 10.10 1.20
C VAL A 123 17.33 8.85 1.84
N ARG A 124 16.49 8.04 2.49
CA ARG A 124 16.88 6.75 3.07
C ARG A 124 15.86 5.67 2.76
N LEU A 125 16.31 4.54 2.23
CA LEU A 125 15.53 3.31 2.21
C LEU A 125 15.35 2.76 3.64
N ILE A 126 14.11 2.77 4.14
CA ILE A 126 13.72 2.20 5.44
C ILE A 126 12.55 1.24 5.17
N PRO A 127 12.83 -0.04 4.88
CA PRO A 127 11.80 -1.02 4.57
C PRO A 127 10.75 -1.12 5.68
N ASN A 128 9.50 -1.43 5.30
CA ASN A 128 8.47 -1.72 6.27
C ASN A 128 8.90 -2.93 7.12
N GLY A 129 8.83 -2.78 8.45
CA GLY A 129 9.01 -3.90 9.36
C GLY A 129 7.83 -4.87 9.27
N VAL A 130 8.12 -6.16 9.47
CA VAL A 130 7.10 -7.19 9.68
C VAL A 130 7.30 -7.74 11.08
N ASP A 131 6.24 -7.73 11.89
CA ASP A 131 6.24 -8.46 13.15
C ASP A 131 6.17 -9.94 12.83
N VAL A 132 7.28 -10.64 13.05
CA VAL A 132 7.42 -12.07 12.74
C VAL A 132 6.92 -12.98 13.86
N GLY A 133 6.45 -12.43 14.99
CA GLY A 133 5.69 -13.14 16.03
C GLY A 133 6.05 -14.61 16.33
N ALA A 134 5.05 -15.38 16.77
CA ALA A 134 5.14 -16.82 16.99
C ALA A 134 4.73 -17.64 15.75
N GLU A 135 4.09 -17.00 14.78
CA GLU A 135 3.50 -17.64 13.61
C GLU A 135 4.56 -17.90 12.54
N ARG A 136 5.09 -19.12 12.53
CA ARG A 136 6.03 -19.57 11.51
C ARG A 136 5.29 -20.12 10.31
N TRP A 137 5.81 -19.80 9.12
CA TRP A 137 5.35 -20.41 7.88
C TRP A 137 5.43 -21.94 7.97
N SER A 138 4.28 -22.61 7.86
CA SER A 138 4.22 -24.08 7.88
C SER A 138 4.32 -24.66 6.48
N GLY A 139 3.78 -23.97 5.47
CA GLY A 139 3.86 -24.38 4.05
C GLY A 139 3.11 -25.68 3.72
N ASN A 140 2.32 -26.21 4.66
CA ASN A 140 1.73 -27.55 4.55
C ASN A 140 0.30 -27.54 3.97
N GLY A 141 -0.19 -26.37 3.53
CA GLY A 141 -1.50 -26.26 2.91
C GLY A 141 -1.57 -26.79 1.49
N ASP A 142 -2.78 -26.80 0.95
CA ASP A 142 -3.09 -27.14 -0.43
C ASP A 142 -3.44 -25.91 -1.28
N THR A 143 -3.11 -24.71 -0.80
CA THR A 143 -3.60 -23.46 -1.36
C THR A 143 -2.47 -22.53 -1.74
N VAL A 144 -2.48 -22.04 -2.98
CA VAL A 144 -1.74 -20.84 -3.39
C VAL A 144 -2.60 -19.63 -3.05
N LEU A 145 -2.17 -18.86 -2.05
CA LEU A 145 -2.87 -17.68 -1.57
C LEU A 145 -2.36 -16.42 -2.29
N VAL A 146 -3.27 -15.65 -2.86
CA VAL A 146 -3.02 -14.31 -3.40
C VAL A 146 -3.72 -13.30 -2.52
N LEU A 147 -2.93 -12.37 -1.97
CA LEU A 147 -3.43 -11.26 -1.17
C LEU A 147 -3.96 -10.16 -2.10
N GLY A 148 -5.27 -10.11 -2.26
CA GLY A 148 -5.99 -9.09 -3.03
C GLY A 148 -6.07 -7.75 -2.31
N GLY A 149 -6.83 -6.82 -2.88
CA GLY A 149 -7.10 -5.54 -2.24
C GLY A 149 -8.11 -4.68 -2.97
N GLY A 150 -8.21 -3.42 -2.54
CA GLY A 150 -9.23 -2.45 -2.97
C GLY A 150 -9.13 -1.88 -4.39
N GLY A 151 -8.20 -2.35 -5.24
CA GLY A 151 -7.89 -1.65 -6.48
C GLY A 151 -7.20 -2.48 -7.54
N GLU A 152 -7.28 -2.01 -8.79
CA GLU A 152 -6.80 -2.70 -10.01
C GLU A 152 -5.32 -3.10 -9.98
N ARG A 153 -4.54 -2.46 -9.11
CA ARG A 153 -3.09 -2.68 -8.95
C ARG A 153 -2.72 -4.02 -8.32
N LYS A 154 -3.68 -4.80 -7.83
CA LYS A 154 -3.42 -6.02 -7.05
C LYS A 154 -3.27 -7.30 -7.87
N GLY A 155 -3.24 -7.19 -9.20
CA GLY A 155 -2.79 -8.27 -10.11
C GLY A 155 -3.59 -9.56 -10.03
N GLU A 156 -4.80 -9.56 -9.46
CA GLU A 156 -5.61 -10.77 -9.23
C GLU A 156 -6.02 -11.43 -10.55
N VAL A 157 -6.29 -10.60 -11.57
CA VAL A 157 -6.57 -11.05 -12.94
C VAL A 157 -5.40 -11.85 -13.51
N THR A 158 -4.17 -11.34 -13.32
CA THR A 158 -2.95 -12.03 -13.75
C THR A 158 -2.78 -13.36 -13.04
N ALA A 159 -3.09 -13.42 -11.74
CA ALA A 159 -3.03 -14.66 -10.98
C ALA A 159 -4.01 -15.73 -11.52
N ILE A 160 -5.25 -15.33 -11.85
CA ILE A 160 -6.25 -16.24 -12.44
C ILE A 160 -5.77 -16.77 -13.79
N HIS A 161 -5.24 -15.90 -14.66
CA HIS A 161 -4.73 -16.32 -15.96
C HIS A 161 -3.51 -17.24 -15.85
N ALA A 162 -2.57 -16.93 -14.95
CA ALA A 162 -1.41 -17.78 -14.68
C ALA A 162 -1.84 -19.15 -14.16
N TRP A 163 -2.82 -19.19 -13.26
CA TRP A 163 -3.39 -20.43 -12.74
C TRP A 163 -4.06 -21.27 -13.82
N ALA A 164 -4.86 -20.65 -14.70
CA ALA A 164 -5.47 -21.31 -15.84
C ALA A 164 -4.42 -21.87 -16.83
N ALA A 165 -3.36 -21.11 -17.10
CA ALA A 165 -2.25 -21.57 -17.93
C ALA A 165 -1.53 -22.78 -17.31
N MET A 166 -1.27 -22.73 -16.00
CA MET A 166 -0.67 -23.84 -15.25
C MET A 166 -1.53 -25.10 -15.36
N ARG A 167 -2.84 -25.01 -15.09
CA ARG A 167 -3.76 -26.16 -15.18
C ARG A 167 -3.91 -26.72 -16.59
N ARG A 168 -3.87 -25.86 -17.63
CA ARG A 168 -3.86 -26.35 -19.03
C ARG A 168 -2.60 -27.13 -19.35
N LYS A 169 -1.44 -26.67 -18.86
CA LYS A 169 -0.14 -27.30 -19.13
C LYS A 169 0.08 -28.58 -18.33
N HIS A 170 -0.36 -28.62 -17.08
CA HIS A 170 -0.03 -29.68 -16.13
C HIS A 170 -1.21 -30.56 -15.71
N GLY A 171 -2.42 -30.23 -16.17
CA GLY A 171 -3.65 -30.94 -15.79
C GLY A 171 -4.21 -30.53 -14.42
N PRO A 172 -5.28 -31.20 -13.96
CA PRO A 172 -5.86 -30.97 -12.64
C PRO A 172 -4.89 -31.32 -11.50
N THR A 173 -4.86 -30.48 -10.47
CA THR A 173 -4.10 -30.73 -9.23
C THR A 173 -5.03 -30.65 -8.02
N SER A 174 -4.59 -31.21 -6.88
CA SER A 174 -5.25 -31.03 -5.59
C SER A 174 -5.09 -29.60 -5.05
N VAL A 175 -4.09 -28.87 -5.54
CA VAL A 175 -3.80 -27.49 -5.13
C VAL A 175 -4.88 -26.55 -5.65
N ARG A 176 -5.28 -25.57 -4.84
CA ARG A 176 -6.25 -24.53 -5.17
C ARG A 176 -5.61 -23.15 -5.22
N LEU A 177 -6.21 -22.24 -5.98
CA LEU A 177 -5.90 -20.81 -5.90
C LEU A 177 -6.93 -20.15 -5.00
N GLU A 178 -6.46 -19.39 -4.03
CA GLU A 178 -7.30 -18.52 -3.22
C GLU A 178 -6.90 -17.06 -3.42
N ILE A 179 -7.86 -16.20 -3.65
CA ILE A 179 -7.67 -14.74 -3.75
C ILE A 179 -8.44 -14.11 -2.60
N ALA A 180 -7.74 -13.61 -1.59
CA ALA A 180 -8.36 -13.16 -0.35
C ALA A 180 -8.09 -11.67 -0.08
N GLY A 181 -9.02 -10.98 0.58
CA GLY A 181 -8.91 -9.54 0.83
C GLY A 181 -9.48 -8.67 -0.29
N VAL A 182 -10.30 -9.23 -1.19
CA VAL A 182 -10.84 -8.48 -2.35
C VAL A 182 -11.89 -7.47 -1.91
N SER A 183 -11.74 -6.23 -2.37
CA SER A 183 -12.69 -5.14 -2.17
C SER A 183 -12.71 -4.24 -3.42
N PRO A 184 -13.83 -3.60 -3.77
CA PRO A 184 -15.17 -3.76 -3.19
C PRO A 184 -15.85 -5.08 -3.62
N PRO A 185 -17.02 -5.46 -3.08
CA PRO A 185 -17.68 -6.74 -3.37
C PRO A 185 -17.94 -7.03 -4.85
N GLU A 186 -18.16 -6.00 -5.67
CA GLU A 186 -18.39 -6.12 -7.11
C GLU A 186 -17.14 -6.68 -7.82
N ARG A 187 -15.94 -6.30 -7.35
CA ARG A 187 -14.66 -6.82 -7.85
C ARG A 187 -14.56 -8.33 -7.63
N ARG A 188 -15.07 -8.85 -6.51
CA ARG A 188 -15.11 -10.30 -6.25
C ARG A 188 -15.94 -11.02 -7.31
N ILE A 189 -17.14 -10.52 -7.60
CA ILE A 189 -18.05 -11.11 -8.59
C ILE A 189 -17.39 -11.15 -9.97
N SER A 190 -16.68 -10.07 -10.35
CA SER A 190 -15.94 -10.02 -11.61
C SER A 190 -14.80 -11.05 -11.68
N LEU A 191 -14.05 -11.23 -10.58
CA LEU A 191 -12.96 -12.21 -10.52
C LEU A 191 -13.48 -13.66 -10.52
N GLU A 192 -14.59 -13.94 -9.85
CA GLU A 192 -15.25 -15.25 -9.89
C GLU A 192 -15.71 -15.59 -11.31
N SER A 193 -16.38 -14.64 -11.97
CA SER A 193 -16.81 -14.78 -13.37
C SER A 193 -15.62 -15.01 -14.32
N LEU A 194 -14.50 -14.33 -14.08
CA LEU A 194 -13.27 -14.52 -14.84
C LEU A 194 -12.67 -15.93 -14.64
N ALA A 195 -12.69 -16.45 -13.41
CA ALA A 195 -12.21 -17.79 -13.11
C ALA A 195 -13.07 -18.87 -13.81
N ASP A 196 -14.39 -18.68 -13.82
CA ASP A 196 -15.33 -19.54 -14.55
C ASP A 196 -15.07 -19.50 -16.05
N ALA A 197 -14.98 -18.29 -16.64
CA ALA A 197 -14.68 -18.11 -18.06
C ALA A 197 -13.31 -18.70 -18.46
N SER A 198 -12.35 -18.73 -17.53
CA SER A 198 -11.03 -19.32 -17.73
C SER A 198 -10.99 -20.84 -17.53
N GLY A 199 -12.12 -21.47 -17.20
CA GLY A 199 -12.23 -22.92 -16.98
C GLY A 199 -11.62 -23.40 -15.66
N VAL A 200 -11.40 -22.50 -14.70
CA VAL A 200 -10.74 -22.80 -13.41
C VAL A 200 -11.58 -22.48 -12.19
N GLY A 201 -12.84 -22.04 -12.35
CA GLY A 201 -13.73 -21.65 -11.25
C GLY A 201 -13.81 -22.63 -10.10
N ARG A 202 -13.88 -23.95 -10.37
CA ARG A 202 -13.89 -25.00 -9.32
C ARG A 202 -12.60 -25.11 -8.50
N SER A 203 -11.52 -24.48 -8.94
CA SER A 203 -10.20 -24.50 -8.31
C SER A 203 -9.72 -23.13 -7.85
N VAL A 204 -10.58 -22.11 -7.98
CA VAL A 204 -10.33 -20.74 -7.56
C VAL A 204 -11.38 -20.36 -6.53
N THR A 205 -10.97 -19.77 -5.42
CA THR A 205 -11.88 -19.18 -4.43
C THR A 205 -11.53 -17.72 -4.25
N VAL A 206 -12.53 -16.83 -4.30
CA VAL A 206 -12.33 -15.39 -4.11
C VAL A 206 -13.08 -14.97 -2.85
N THR A 207 -12.36 -14.40 -1.87
CA THR A 207 -12.94 -13.97 -0.60
C THR A 207 -12.74 -12.48 -0.37
N GLY A 208 -13.66 -11.89 0.40
CA GLY A 208 -13.62 -10.48 0.78
C GLY A 208 -12.50 -10.16 1.79
N PRO A 209 -12.57 -9.01 2.48
CA PRO A 209 -11.63 -8.62 3.52
C PRO A 209 -11.36 -9.74 4.53
N ILE A 210 -10.08 -10.00 4.82
CA ILE A 210 -9.68 -10.99 5.82
C ILE A 210 -9.65 -10.28 7.18
N PRO A 211 -10.34 -10.81 8.20
CA PRO A 211 -10.22 -10.31 9.57
C PRO A 211 -8.75 -10.37 10.02
N ARG A 212 -8.33 -9.38 10.82
CA ARG A 212 -6.92 -9.24 11.21
C ARG A 212 -6.41 -10.47 11.97
N GLU A 213 -7.26 -11.00 12.85
CA GLU A 213 -7.03 -12.19 13.66
C GLU A 213 -6.78 -13.45 12.83
N ASN A 214 -7.37 -13.55 11.63
CA ASN A 214 -7.25 -14.72 10.75
C ASN A 214 -6.18 -14.54 9.67
N TYR A 215 -5.62 -13.32 9.53
CA TYR A 215 -4.73 -12.98 8.42
C TYR A 215 -3.42 -13.78 8.47
N LEU A 216 -2.78 -13.86 9.64
CA LEU A 216 -1.51 -14.56 9.79
C LEU A 216 -1.67 -16.08 9.65
N GLU A 217 -2.69 -16.65 10.30
CA GLU A 217 -3.00 -18.09 10.20
C GLU A 217 -3.23 -18.52 8.74
N ARG A 218 -3.98 -17.73 7.99
CA ARG A 218 -4.29 -18.02 6.59
C ARG A 218 -3.05 -17.94 5.69
N ILE A 219 -2.13 -17.01 5.99
CA ILE A 219 -0.85 -16.93 5.31
C ILE A 219 0.02 -18.12 5.69
N THR A 220 0.28 -18.38 6.96
CA THR A 220 1.21 -19.43 7.41
C THR A 220 0.75 -20.84 7.06
N GLY A 221 -0.56 -21.04 6.90
CA GLY A 221 -1.17 -22.28 6.44
C GLY A 221 -1.16 -22.50 4.93
N ALA A 222 -0.91 -21.47 4.11
CA ALA A 222 -0.89 -21.62 2.65
C ALA A 222 0.34 -22.43 2.17
N LEU A 223 0.24 -23.05 0.99
CA LEU A 223 1.38 -23.70 0.32
C LEU A 223 2.37 -22.65 -0.19
N VAL A 224 1.85 -21.54 -0.71
CA VAL A 224 2.57 -20.34 -1.14
C VAL A 224 1.65 -19.15 -0.91
N ALA A 225 2.16 -18.05 -0.36
CA ALA A 225 1.44 -16.79 -0.25
C ALA A 225 2.12 -15.73 -1.10
N VAL A 226 1.34 -15.05 -1.93
CA VAL A 226 1.82 -14.05 -2.90
C VAL A 226 1.09 -12.74 -2.65
N SER A 227 1.85 -11.67 -2.44
CA SER A 227 1.33 -10.32 -2.55
C SER A 227 1.56 -9.84 -3.98
N CYS A 228 0.51 -9.88 -4.79
CA CYS A 228 0.55 -9.35 -6.15
C CYS A 228 0.28 -7.85 -6.09
N SER A 229 1.28 -7.04 -6.42
CA SER A 229 1.09 -5.60 -6.56
C SER A 229 1.91 -5.12 -7.75
N THR A 230 1.26 -4.57 -8.77
CA THR A 230 1.92 -3.94 -9.91
C THR A 230 2.41 -2.53 -9.54
N LEU A 231 3.18 -2.44 -8.44
CA LEU A 231 3.83 -1.18 -8.03
C LEU A 231 4.84 -0.70 -9.07
N GLU A 232 5.31 -1.63 -9.92
CA GLU A 232 6.24 -1.39 -11.01
C GLU A 232 5.54 -1.64 -12.35
N ALA A 233 5.13 -0.58 -13.03
CA ALA A 233 4.94 -0.55 -14.48
C ALA A 233 5.07 0.87 -14.97
#